data_AF-A0A327ND81-F1
#
_entry.id   AF-A0A327ND81-F1
#
_cell.length_a   1.000
_cell.length_b   1.000
_cell.length_c   1.000
_cell.angle_alpha   90.00
_cell.angle_beta   90.00
_cell.angle_gamma   90.00
#
_symmetry.space_group_name_H-M   'P 1'
#
loop_
_entity.id
_entity.type
_entity.pdbx_description
1 polymer ?
#
loop_
_entity_poly.entity_id
_entity_poly.type
_entity_poly.pdbx_seq_one_letter_code
_entity_poly.pdbx_strand_id
1 'polypeptide(L)'
;MESKIITAFKAYKDALAELATTLKNRVKASSSLKALKEELGLTANMYYQRLNYPQNIPADEIAAFAKLLNDKILIQLYEQTQTLGHQLSNEITDYIKEADLTITFVCKKLDTDPSSFYRKQKDPRLWSKEEVEKIAQIVETIKNL
;
A
#
# COMPACT_ATOMS: atom_id res chain seq x y z
N MET A 1 3.54 -23.45 5.61
CA MET A 1 3.58 -22.65 4.37
C MET A 1 2.97 -21.31 4.73
N GLU A 2 3.61 -20.18 4.44
CA GLU A 2 3.06 -18.86 4.77
C GLU A 2 1.82 -18.59 3.91
N SER A 3 0.75 -18.02 4.48
CA SER A 3 -0.51 -17.78 3.77
C SER A 3 -0.31 -16.80 2.61
N LYS A 4 -0.96 -17.07 1.45
CA LYS A 4 -0.81 -16.25 0.24
C LYS A 4 -1.10 -14.76 0.45
N ILE A 5 -2.06 -14.44 1.33
CA ILE A 5 -2.42 -13.06 1.65
C ILE A 5 -1.37 -12.37 2.54
N ILE A 6 -0.66 -13.13 3.38
CA ILE A 6 0.45 -12.63 4.20
C ILE A 6 1.64 -12.31 3.29
N THR A 7 1.96 -13.21 2.35
CA THR A 7 3.00 -12.97 1.35
C THR A 7 2.70 -11.74 0.49
N ALA A 8 1.46 -11.61 0.00
CA ALA A 8 1.04 -10.44 -0.78
C ALA A 8 1.13 -9.14 0.04
N PHE A 9 0.72 -9.18 1.33
CA PHE A 9 0.81 -8.03 2.22
C PHE A 9 2.27 -7.60 2.45
N LYS A 10 3.16 -8.58 2.68
CA LYS A 10 4.59 -8.32 2.85
C LYS A 10 5.19 -7.71 1.59
N ALA A 11 4.92 -8.28 0.42
CA ALA A 11 5.41 -7.74 -0.85
C ALA A 11 4.99 -6.28 -1.07
N TYR A 12 3.73 -5.96 -0.76
CA TYR A 12 3.24 -4.57 -0.82
C TYR A 12 3.94 -3.64 0.19
N LYS A 13 4.13 -4.07 1.44
CA LYS A 13 4.82 -3.25 2.45
C LYS A 13 6.31 -3.07 2.15
N ASP A 14 6.98 -4.07 1.62
CA ASP A 14 8.38 -4.00 1.20
C ASP A 14 8.54 -3.01 0.03
N ALA A 15 7.66 -3.07 -0.98
CA ALA A 15 7.65 -2.11 -2.09
C ALA A 15 7.38 -0.68 -1.61
N LEU A 16 6.48 -0.49 -0.65
CA LEU A 16 6.24 0.82 -0.02
C LEU A 16 7.49 1.37 0.68
N ALA A 17 8.19 0.52 1.42
CA ALA A 17 9.41 0.90 2.12
C ALA A 17 10.53 1.26 1.14
N GLU A 18 10.68 0.49 0.06
CA GLU A 18 11.63 0.76 -1.02
C GLU A 18 11.33 2.09 -1.72
N LEU A 19 10.08 2.34 -2.08
CA LEU A 19 9.64 3.59 -2.69
C LEU A 19 9.92 4.79 -1.76
N ALA A 20 9.55 4.70 -0.48
CA ALA A 20 9.78 5.77 0.49
C ALA A 20 11.27 6.06 0.67
N THR A 21 12.09 5.01 0.77
CA THR A 21 13.54 5.13 0.94
C THR A 21 14.18 5.75 -0.30
N THR A 22 13.80 5.27 -1.49
CA THR A 22 14.30 5.79 -2.77
C THR A 22 13.94 7.27 -2.92
N LEU A 23 12.68 7.64 -2.72
CA LEU A 23 12.23 9.02 -2.80
C LEU A 23 13.01 9.92 -1.83
N LYS A 24 13.14 9.53 -0.55
CA LYS A 24 13.90 10.30 0.45
C LYS A 24 15.37 10.46 0.07
N ASN A 25 16.00 9.40 -0.42
CA ASN A 25 17.42 9.43 -0.78
C ASN A 25 17.68 10.33 -1.99
N ARG A 26 16.84 10.23 -3.03
CA ARG A 26 16.95 11.09 -4.23
C ARG A 26 16.73 12.55 -3.90
N VAL A 27 15.71 12.84 -3.09
CA VAL A 27 15.43 14.19 -2.61
C VAL A 27 16.58 14.78 -1.79
N LYS A 28 17.20 13.98 -0.89
CA LYS A 28 18.39 14.42 -0.15
C LYS A 28 19.58 14.71 -1.07
N ALA A 29 19.77 13.89 -2.11
CA ALA A 29 20.84 14.07 -3.09
C ALA A 29 20.61 15.28 -4.01
N SER A 30 19.36 15.72 -4.23
CA SER A 30 19.03 16.81 -5.16
C SER A 30 19.42 18.22 -4.66
N SER A 31 19.94 18.35 -3.42
CA SER A 31 20.45 19.59 -2.81
C SER A 31 19.48 20.79 -2.71
N SER A 32 18.27 20.71 -3.26
CA SER A 32 17.27 21.78 -3.21
C SER A 32 15.89 21.27 -2.81
N LEU A 33 15.79 20.77 -1.58
CA LEU A 33 14.51 20.52 -0.87
C LEU A 33 13.52 21.70 -1.02
N LYS A 34 14.04 22.93 -1.01
CA LYS A 34 13.27 24.16 -1.18
C LYS A 34 12.75 24.33 -2.62
N ALA A 35 13.56 24.06 -3.64
CA ALA A 35 13.14 24.20 -5.04
C ALA A 35 12.09 23.16 -5.41
N LEU A 36 12.25 21.91 -4.98
CA LEU A 36 11.24 20.86 -5.17
C LEU A 36 9.89 21.21 -4.52
N LYS A 37 9.92 21.81 -3.33
CA LYS A 37 8.72 22.28 -2.64
C LYS A 37 8.06 23.43 -3.39
N GLU A 38 8.84 24.41 -3.84
CA GLU A 38 8.35 25.60 -4.55
C GLU A 38 7.79 25.25 -5.93
N GLU A 39 8.45 24.36 -6.67
CA GLU A 39 8.05 23.95 -8.01
C GLU A 39 6.79 23.08 -8.02
N LEU A 40 6.58 22.30 -6.96
CA LEU A 40 5.35 21.52 -6.76
C LEU A 40 4.23 22.30 -6.05
N GLY A 41 4.47 23.56 -5.65
CA GLY A 41 3.49 24.37 -4.93
C GLY A 41 3.08 23.80 -3.56
N LEU A 42 3.93 22.98 -2.94
CA LEU A 42 3.59 22.25 -1.71
C LEU A 42 3.88 23.10 -0.46
N THR A 43 3.02 22.98 0.55
CA THR A 43 3.38 23.43 1.91
C THR A 43 4.46 22.51 2.49
N ALA A 44 5.20 22.98 3.51
CA ALA A 44 6.22 22.16 4.16
C ALA A 44 5.61 20.86 4.73
N ASN A 45 4.42 20.94 5.31
CA ASN A 45 3.72 19.79 5.86
C ASN A 45 3.34 18.77 4.77
N MET A 46 2.73 19.22 3.66
CA MET A 46 2.38 18.35 2.54
C MET A 46 3.61 17.65 1.97
N TYR A 47 4.70 18.39 1.83
CA TYR A 47 5.96 17.87 1.35
C TYR A 47 6.50 16.75 2.25
N TYR A 48 6.58 16.96 3.57
CA TYR A 48 7.03 15.90 4.49
C TYR A 48 6.07 14.72 4.52
N GLN A 49 4.76 14.95 4.37
CA GLN A 49 3.80 13.86 4.23
C GLN A 49 4.06 13.04 2.96
N ARG A 50 4.34 13.67 1.82
CA ARG A 50 4.70 12.95 0.59
C ARG A 50 5.93 12.07 0.79
N LEU A 51 6.99 12.60 1.42
CA LEU A 51 8.21 11.84 1.66
C LEU A 51 8.02 10.65 2.60
N ASN A 52 7.21 10.81 3.64
CA ASN A 52 7.00 9.76 4.64
C ASN A 52 5.93 8.74 4.26
N TYR A 53 4.98 9.15 3.42
CA TYR A 53 3.83 8.36 3.01
C TYR A 53 3.66 8.43 1.49
N PRO A 54 4.61 7.86 0.70
CA PRO A 54 4.60 7.98 -0.75
C PRO A 54 3.34 7.38 -1.40
N GLN A 55 2.69 6.44 -0.74
CA GLN A 55 1.40 5.88 -1.14
C GLN A 55 0.26 6.91 -1.21
N ASN A 56 0.43 8.06 -0.57
CA ASN A 56 -0.56 9.14 -0.60
C ASN A 56 -0.33 10.11 -1.74
N ILE A 57 0.84 10.08 -2.39
CA ILE A 57 1.18 10.99 -3.48
C ILE A 57 0.31 10.67 -4.71
N PRO A 58 -0.39 11.65 -5.30
CA PRO A 58 -1.05 11.54 -6.59
C PRO A 58 -0.07 11.16 -7.71
N ALA A 59 -0.55 10.44 -8.72
CA ALA A 59 0.31 9.95 -9.80
C ALA A 59 0.99 11.09 -10.60
N ASP A 60 0.28 12.21 -10.79
CA ASP A 60 0.81 13.43 -11.41
C ASP A 60 1.93 14.08 -10.59
N GLU A 61 1.78 14.12 -9.26
CA GLU A 61 2.84 14.60 -8.37
C GLU A 61 4.07 13.68 -8.41
N ILE A 62 3.90 12.36 -8.50
CA ILE A 62 5.04 11.42 -8.65
C ILE A 62 5.78 11.67 -9.97
N ALA A 63 5.05 11.88 -11.07
CA ALA A 63 5.67 12.18 -12.36
C ALA A 63 6.47 13.50 -12.30
N ALA A 64 5.96 14.50 -11.57
CA ALA A 64 6.67 15.74 -11.33
C ALA A 64 7.93 15.52 -10.47
N PHE A 65 7.85 14.77 -9.36
CA PHE A 65 9.03 14.38 -8.57
C PHE A 65 10.09 13.69 -9.43
N ALA A 66 9.69 12.72 -10.25
CA ALA A 66 10.58 11.98 -11.14
C ALA A 66 11.27 12.88 -12.17
N LYS A 67 10.55 13.85 -12.74
CA LYS A 67 11.10 14.84 -13.68
C LYS A 67 12.14 15.73 -12.99
N LEU A 68 11.84 16.24 -11.80
CA LEU A 68 12.73 17.13 -11.04
C LEU A 68 13.99 16.42 -10.55
N LEU A 69 13.86 15.16 -10.18
CA LEU A 69 14.97 14.33 -9.73
C LEU A 69 15.73 13.68 -10.88
N ASN A 70 15.28 13.85 -12.13
CA ASN A 70 15.75 13.13 -13.30
C ASN A 70 15.82 11.60 -13.07
N ASP A 71 14.77 11.04 -12.44
CA ASP A 71 14.73 9.65 -12.00
C ASP A 71 13.46 8.94 -12.47
N LYS A 72 13.57 8.23 -13.61
CA LYS A 72 12.47 7.43 -14.16
C LYS A 72 12.17 6.17 -13.34
N ILE A 73 13.10 5.71 -12.52
CA ILE A 73 12.91 4.52 -11.67
C ILE A 73 11.85 4.81 -10.61
N LEU A 74 11.75 6.07 -10.14
CA LEU A 74 10.74 6.47 -9.16
C LEU A 74 9.30 6.23 -9.65
N ILE A 75 9.03 6.45 -10.94
CA ILE A 75 7.72 6.18 -11.54
C ILE A 75 7.45 4.67 -11.54
N GLN A 76 8.42 3.87 -11.97
CA GLN A 76 8.31 2.42 -12.03
C GLN A 76 8.04 1.82 -10.64
N LEU A 77 8.79 2.25 -9.62
CA LEU A 77 8.59 1.82 -8.23
C LEU A 77 7.20 2.20 -7.71
N TYR A 78 6.71 3.40 -8.04
CA TYR A 78 5.38 3.83 -7.66
C TYR A 78 4.29 2.96 -8.33
N GLU A 79 4.36 2.76 -9.64
CA GLU A 79 3.41 1.92 -10.39
C GLU A 79 3.40 0.47 -9.91
N GLN A 80 4.58 -0.10 -9.65
CA GLN A 80 4.72 -1.43 -9.06
C GLN A 80 4.06 -1.50 -7.68
N THR A 81 4.27 -0.48 -6.84
CA THR A 81 3.67 -0.42 -5.51
C THR A 81 2.14 -0.37 -5.57
N GLN A 82 1.57 0.44 -6.47
CA GLN A 82 0.11 0.50 -6.67
C GLN A 82 -0.44 -0.84 -7.16
N THR A 83 0.28 -1.50 -8.10
CA THR A 83 -0.09 -2.82 -8.62
C THR A 83 -0.12 -3.86 -7.50
N LEU A 84 0.89 -3.90 -6.64
CA LEU A 84 0.95 -4.80 -5.49
C LEU A 84 -0.18 -4.53 -4.49
N GLY A 85 -0.55 -3.26 -4.27
CA GLY A 85 -1.68 -2.90 -3.43
C GLY A 85 -3.02 -3.43 -3.97
N HIS A 86 -3.23 -3.32 -5.28
CA HIS A 86 -4.41 -3.91 -5.93
C HIS A 86 -4.40 -5.44 -5.87
N GLN A 87 -3.25 -6.07 -6.11
CA GLN A 87 -3.09 -7.52 -6.00
C GLN A 87 -3.38 -8.02 -4.58
N LEU A 88 -2.90 -7.34 -3.53
CA LEU A 88 -3.24 -7.67 -2.14
C LEU A 88 -4.75 -7.71 -1.91
N SER A 89 -5.47 -6.71 -2.41
CA SER A 89 -6.93 -6.61 -2.22
C SER A 89 -7.66 -7.78 -2.91
N ASN A 90 -7.25 -8.10 -4.14
CA ASN A 90 -7.77 -9.24 -4.89
C ASN A 90 -7.45 -10.56 -4.18
N GLU A 91 -6.21 -10.78 -3.76
CA GLU A 91 -5.78 -12.00 -3.06
C GLU A 91 -6.56 -12.22 -1.76
N ILE A 92 -6.81 -11.17 -0.98
CA ILE A 92 -7.66 -11.27 0.23
C ILE A 92 -9.07 -11.72 -0.15
N THR A 93 -9.66 -11.13 -1.18
CA THR A 93 -11.01 -11.46 -1.61
C THR A 93 -11.10 -12.90 -2.12
N ASP A 94 -10.14 -13.30 -2.95
CA ASP A 94 -10.11 -14.64 -3.54
C ASP A 94 -9.81 -15.70 -2.49
N TYR A 95 -8.90 -15.43 -1.55
CA TYR A 95 -8.60 -16.34 -0.45
C TYR A 95 -9.82 -16.63 0.45
N ILE A 96 -10.66 -15.62 0.69
CA ILE A 96 -11.93 -15.78 1.43
C ILE A 96 -12.91 -16.63 0.62
N LYS A 97 -13.05 -16.36 -0.69
CA LYS A 97 -13.95 -17.10 -1.59
C LYS A 97 -13.52 -18.55 -1.78
N GLU A 98 -12.23 -18.83 -1.92
CA GLU A 98 -11.64 -20.18 -2.03
C GLU A 98 -11.86 -21.03 -0.77
N ALA A 99 -12.30 -20.42 0.34
CA ALA A 99 -12.66 -21.10 1.57
C ALA A 99 -14.19 -21.25 1.73
N ASP A 100 -14.96 -20.95 0.69
CA ASP A 100 -16.43 -20.87 0.71
C ASP A 100 -16.98 -19.95 1.81
N LEU A 101 -16.19 -18.94 2.19
CA LEU A 101 -16.58 -17.95 3.20
C LEU A 101 -17.15 -16.70 2.55
N THR A 102 -18.07 -16.06 3.26
CA THR A 102 -18.56 -14.72 2.88
C THR A 102 -17.72 -13.64 3.54
N ILE A 103 -17.58 -12.49 2.87
CA ILE A 103 -16.94 -11.30 3.45
C ILE A 103 -17.65 -10.91 4.76
N THR A 104 -18.98 -11.00 4.82
CA THR A 104 -19.78 -10.74 6.02
C THR A 104 -19.39 -11.64 7.20
N PHE A 105 -19.16 -12.93 6.95
CA PHE A 105 -18.71 -13.87 7.98
C PHE A 105 -17.32 -13.47 8.51
N VAL A 106 -16.38 -13.18 7.62
CA VAL A 106 -15.02 -12.75 7.99
C VAL A 106 -15.09 -11.44 8.79
N CYS A 107 -15.86 -10.46 8.33
CA CYS A 107 -16.04 -9.19 9.04
C CYS A 107 -16.60 -9.39 10.46
N LYS A 108 -17.59 -10.28 10.62
CA LYS A 108 -18.13 -10.64 11.94
C LYS A 108 -17.06 -11.25 12.86
N LYS A 109 -16.11 -12.02 12.32
CA LYS A 109 -15.00 -12.60 13.09
C LYS A 109 -13.89 -11.59 13.41
N LEU A 110 -13.71 -10.60 12.55
CA LEU A 110 -12.77 -9.49 12.76
C LEU A 110 -13.32 -8.38 13.67
N ASP A 111 -14.59 -8.46 14.07
CA ASP A 111 -15.30 -7.37 14.78
C ASP A 111 -15.24 -6.04 14.01
N THR A 112 -15.52 -6.12 12.70
CA THR A 112 -15.53 -4.96 11.81
C THR A 112 -16.76 -4.97 10.92
N ASP A 113 -17.11 -3.81 10.37
CA ASP A 113 -18.22 -3.69 9.46
C ASP A 113 -17.79 -3.99 8.00
N PRO A 114 -18.69 -4.53 7.14
CA PRO A 114 -18.37 -4.77 5.74
C PRO A 114 -17.96 -3.52 4.97
N SER A 115 -18.44 -2.32 5.35
CA SER A 115 -18.09 -1.08 4.64
C SER A 115 -16.61 -0.70 4.86
N SER A 116 -16.07 -0.93 6.05
CA SER A 116 -14.65 -0.80 6.40
C SER A 116 -13.82 -1.77 5.58
N PHE A 117 -14.26 -3.03 5.42
CA PHE A 117 -13.61 -4.00 4.55
C PHE A 117 -13.57 -3.51 3.09
N TYR A 118 -14.71 -3.08 2.53
CA TYR A 118 -14.76 -2.59 1.15
C TYR A 118 -13.99 -1.28 0.97
N ARG A 119 -13.87 -0.45 2.00
CA ARG A 119 -12.99 0.73 1.98
C ARG A 119 -11.53 0.32 1.84
N LYS A 120 -11.08 -0.70 2.59
CA LYS A 120 -9.72 -1.25 2.51
C LYS A 120 -9.44 -1.97 1.20
N GLN A 121 -10.45 -2.58 0.59
CA GLN A 121 -10.33 -3.15 -0.77
C GLN A 121 -10.07 -2.07 -1.83
N LYS A 122 -10.67 -0.88 -1.68
CA LYS A 122 -10.41 0.27 -2.57
C LYS A 122 -9.11 0.99 -2.22
N ASP A 123 -8.73 0.96 -0.94
CA ASP A 123 -7.55 1.61 -0.40
C ASP A 123 -6.69 0.61 0.39
N PRO A 124 -5.79 -0.13 -0.30
CA PRO A 124 -4.99 -1.18 0.31
C PRO A 124 -4.00 -0.67 1.37
N ARG A 125 -3.78 0.65 1.45
CA ARG A 125 -2.95 1.28 2.49
C ARG A 125 -3.55 1.10 3.87
N LEU A 126 -4.87 0.92 3.94
CA LEU A 126 -5.62 0.79 5.18
C LEU A 126 -5.58 -0.60 5.80
N TRP A 127 -5.01 -1.60 5.11
CA TRP A 127 -4.79 -2.93 5.69
C TRP A 127 -3.68 -2.89 6.76
N SER A 128 -4.00 -3.41 7.94
CA SER A 128 -3.03 -3.69 9.00
C SER A 128 -2.50 -5.13 8.90
N LYS A 129 -1.32 -5.35 9.49
CA LYS A 129 -0.71 -6.69 9.55
C LYS A 129 -1.59 -7.65 10.34
N GLU A 130 -2.05 -7.20 11.51
CA GLU A 130 -2.87 -7.96 12.44
C GLU A 130 -4.20 -8.37 11.79
N GLU A 131 -4.80 -7.50 10.97
CA GLU A 131 -6.03 -7.82 10.25
C GLU A 131 -5.80 -8.90 9.19
N VAL A 132 -4.74 -8.78 8.39
CA VAL A 132 -4.41 -9.79 7.36
C VAL A 132 -4.08 -11.14 8.00
N GLU A 133 -3.33 -11.15 9.10
CA GLU A 133 -3.01 -12.37 9.86
C GLU A 133 -4.27 -13.02 10.44
N LYS A 134 -5.20 -12.23 10.98
CA LYS A 134 -6.48 -12.75 11.47
C LYS A 134 -7.33 -13.34 10.36
N ILE A 135 -7.39 -12.70 9.18
CA ILE A 135 -8.09 -13.26 8.00
C ILE A 135 -7.46 -14.61 7.63
N ALA A 136 -6.13 -14.69 7.61
CA ALA A 136 -5.40 -15.93 7.32
C ALA A 136 -5.81 -17.04 8.30
N GLN A 137 -5.76 -16.74 9.60
CA GLN A 137 -6.11 -17.67 10.66
C GLN A 137 -7.58 -18.13 10.58
N ILE A 138 -8.53 -17.22 10.30
CA ILE A 138 -9.95 -17.56 10.16
C ILE A 138 -10.14 -18.58 9.03
N VAL A 139 -9.59 -18.29 7.85
CA VAL A 139 -9.72 -19.16 6.68
C VAL A 139 -9.08 -20.51 6.92
N GLU A 140 -7.86 -20.55 7.45
CA GLU A 140 -7.14 -21.80 7.76
C GLU A 140 -7.87 -22.63 8.80
N THR A 141 -8.45 -22.00 9.82
CA THR A 141 -9.26 -22.71 10.83
C THR A 141 -10.46 -23.39 10.18
N ILE A 142 -11.18 -22.69 9.31
CA ILE A 142 -12.36 -23.23 8.64
C ILE A 142 -12.00 -24.38 7.68
N LYS A 143 -10.90 -24.26 6.93
CA LYS A 143 -10.45 -25.32 6.01
C LYS A 143 -10.01 -26.61 6.72
N ASN A 144 -9.70 -26.54 8.01
CA ASN A 144 -9.26 -27.68 8.83
C ASN A 144 -10.39 -28.29 9.68
N LEU A 145 -11.62 -27.78 9.58
CA LEU A 145 -12.82 -28.37 10.19
C LEU A 145 -13.48 -29.37 9.24
#